data_AF-A0A118GB09-F1
#
_entry.id   AF-A0A118GB09-F1
#
_cell.length_a   1.000
_cell.length_b   1.000
_cell.length_c   1.000
_cell.angle_alpha   90.00
_cell.angle_beta   90.00
_cell.angle_gamma   90.00
#
_symmetry.space_group_name_H-M   'P 1'
#
loop_
_entity.id
_entity.type
_entity.pdbx_description
1 polymer ?
#
loop_
_entity_poly.entity_id
_entity_poly.type
_entity_poly.pdbx_seq_one_letter_code
_entity_poly.pdbx_strand_id
1 'polypeptide(L)'
;MNKEWPIWEVFVRSKQGLDHKHCGSLHAADASMALRMARDVYTRRQEGVSIWVVPSSAITASDPAEKAELFEPAGDKIYRHPTFYTLPDEVNHM
;
A
#
# COMPACT_ATOMS: atom_id res chain seq x y z
N MET A 1 -11.43 13.86 31.71
CA MET A 1 -10.78 13.89 30.37
C MET A 1 -10.81 12.47 29.82
N ASN A 2 -11.67 12.19 28.85
CA ASN A 2 -11.63 10.92 28.12
C ASN A 2 -10.32 10.91 27.34
N LYS A 3 -9.40 9.98 27.66
CA LYS A 3 -8.29 9.70 26.75
C LYS A 3 -8.92 9.01 25.55
N GLU A 4 -9.01 9.70 24.42
CA GLU A 4 -9.39 9.05 23.17
C GLU A 4 -8.28 8.06 22.80
N TRP A 5 -8.70 6.85 22.41
CA TRP A 5 -7.81 5.83 21.89
C TRP A 5 -8.19 5.64 20.42
N PRO A 6 -7.73 6.51 19.51
CA PRO A 6 -8.02 6.34 18.09
C PRO A 6 -7.43 5.04 17.55
N ILE A 7 -8.00 4.58 16.42
CA ILE A 7 -7.49 3.44 15.66
C ILE A 7 -6.29 3.88 14.82
N TRP A 8 -5.28 3.02 14.77
CA TRP A 8 -4.09 3.14 13.96
C TRP A 8 -3.95 1.92 13.07
N GLU A 9 -3.70 2.14 11.77
CA GLU A 9 -3.31 1.07 10.84
C GLU A 9 -1.80 0.86 10.93
N VAL A 10 -1.37 -0.41 10.93
CA VAL A 10 0.02 -0.80 11.13
C VAL A 10 0.57 -1.45 9.87
N PHE A 11 1.70 -0.94 9.41
CA PHE A 11 2.43 -1.50 8.27
C PHE A 11 3.82 -1.94 8.72
N VAL A 12 4.21 -3.16 8.37
CA VAL A 12 5.50 -3.74 8.74
C VAL A 12 6.27 -4.14 7.49
N ARG A 13 7.55 -3.78 7.45
CA ARG A 13 8.51 -4.31 6.47
C ARG A 13 9.46 -5.28 7.17
N SER A 14 9.55 -6.49 6.62
CA SER A 14 10.48 -7.49 7.13
C SER A 14 11.93 -7.21 6.71
N LYS A 15 12.91 -7.90 7.31
CA LYS A 15 14.33 -7.69 6.99
C LYS A 15 14.67 -7.92 5.52
N GLN A 16 14.06 -8.93 4.88
CA GLN A 16 14.22 -9.22 3.46
C GLN A 16 13.11 -8.61 2.59
N GLY A 17 12.14 -7.92 3.20
CA GLY A 17 11.02 -7.31 2.49
C GLY A 17 11.42 -5.97 1.85
N LEU A 18 10.94 -5.73 0.63
CA LEU A 18 11.13 -4.45 -0.07
C LEU A 18 10.11 -3.40 0.37
N ASP A 19 8.89 -3.84 0.70
CA ASP A 19 7.72 -3.01 0.95
C ASP A 19 7.13 -3.20 2.36
N HIS A 20 6.51 -2.13 2.87
CA HIS A 20 5.71 -2.16 4.08
C HIS A 20 4.33 -2.72 3.77
N LYS A 21 3.95 -3.82 4.45
CA LYS A 21 2.66 -4.48 4.26
C LYS A 21 1.76 -4.19 5.45
N HIS A 22 0.49 -3.89 5.17
CA HIS A 22 -0.52 -3.74 6.22
C HIS A 22 -0.68 -5.08 6.96
N CYS A 23 -0.53 -5.07 8.28
CA CYS A 23 -0.61 -6.28 9.11
C CYS A 23 -1.76 -6.25 10.15
N GLY A 24 -2.49 -5.14 10.24
CA GLY A 24 -3.65 -4.98 11.11
C GLY A 24 -3.71 -3.62 11.78
N SER A 25 -4.68 -3.46 12.67
CA SER A 25 -4.95 -2.21 13.38
C SER A 25 -4.92 -2.38 14.90
N LEU A 26 -4.67 -1.26 15.60
CA LEU A 26 -4.68 -1.21 17.07
C LEU A 26 -5.19 0.14 17.58
N HIS A 27 -5.64 0.17 18.83
CA HIS A 27 -6.04 1.39 19.51
C HIS A 27 -4.85 1.92 20.33
N ALA A 28 -4.53 3.21 20.20
CA ALA A 28 -3.47 3.85 20.99
C ALA A 28 -3.72 5.35 21.13
N ALA A 29 -3.29 5.93 22.26
CA ALA A 29 -3.51 7.35 22.55
C ALA A 29 -2.69 8.30 21.67
N ASP A 30 -1.53 7.84 21.17
CA ASP A 30 -0.64 8.61 20.30
C ASP A 30 0.25 7.67 19.45
N ALA A 31 0.98 8.25 18.49
CA ALA A 31 1.85 7.51 17.58
C ALA A 31 2.98 6.74 18.29
N SER A 32 3.53 7.30 19.38
CA SER A 32 4.63 6.67 20.12
C SER A 32 4.14 5.41 20.86
N MET A 33 2.94 5.46 21.43
CA MET A 33 2.26 4.32 22.01
C MET A 33 1.88 3.29 20.96
N ALA A 34 1.35 3.74 19.82
CA ALA A 34 1.01 2.87 18.70
C ALA A 34 2.22 2.07 18.21
N LEU A 35 3.40 2.71 18.04
CA LEU A 35 4.63 2.04 17.63
C LEU A 35 5.07 0.96 18.63
N ARG A 36 5.03 1.25 19.94
CA ARG A 36 5.41 0.26 20.97
C ARG A 36 4.47 -0.94 20.93
N MET A 37 3.16 -0.69 20.87
CA MET A 37 2.16 -1.77 20.81
C MET A 37 2.29 -2.58 19.51
N ALA A 38 2.45 -1.91 18.37
CA ALA A 38 2.64 -2.55 17.07
C ALA A 38 3.86 -3.47 17.05
N ARG A 39 4.99 -3.01 17.63
CA ARG A 39 6.20 -3.83 17.79
C ARG A 39 5.90 -5.09 18.59
N ASP A 40 5.24 -4.95 19.73
CA ASP A 40 5.03 -6.06 20.67
C ASP A 40 3.96 -7.05 20.17
N VAL A 41 3.00 -6.61 19.36
CA VAL A 41 1.94 -7.46 18.79
C VAL A 41 2.39 -8.13 17.48
N TYR A 42 2.94 -7.36 16.54
CA TYR A 42 3.14 -7.82 15.16
C TYR A 42 4.58 -8.26 14.83
N THR A 43 5.57 -8.02 15.70
CA THR A 43 6.99 -8.26 15.36
C THR A 43 7.72 -9.25 16.28
N ARG A 44 7.00 -10.16 16.97
CA ARG A 44 7.48 -11.02 18.08
C ARG A 44 8.70 -11.95 17.83
N ARG A 45 9.42 -11.83 16.71
CA ARG A 45 10.72 -12.51 16.44
C ARG A 45 11.74 -11.66 15.67
N GLN A 46 11.64 -10.33 15.72
CA GLN A 46 12.49 -9.40 14.94
C GLN A 46 12.45 -9.61 13.42
N GLU A 47 11.43 -10.30 12.89
CA GLU A 47 11.26 -10.43 11.44
C GLU A 47 10.95 -9.07 10.81
N GLY A 48 10.24 -8.19 11.52
CA GLY A 48 9.96 -6.79 11.15
C GLY A 48 11.08 -5.84 11.55
N VAL A 49 11.69 -5.15 10.59
CA VAL A 49 12.81 -4.19 10.80
C VAL A 49 12.33 -2.75 10.77
N SER A 50 11.16 -2.48 10.17
CA SER A 50 10.57 -1.14 10.11
C SER A 50 9.06 -1.22 10.28
N ILE A 51 8.51 -0.30 11.08
CA ILE A 51 7.08 -0.21 11.39
C ILE A 51 6.62 1.21 11.06
N TRP A 52 5.54 1.32 10.30
CA TRP A 52 4.77 2.54 10.16
C TRP A 52 3.46 2.39 10.90
N VAL A 53 3.05 3.45 11.57
CA VAL A 53 1.71 3.59 12.16
C VAL A 53 1.08 4.85 11.59
N VAL A 54 -0.15 4.73 11.15
CA VAL A 54 -0.91 5.85 10.54
C VAL A 54 -2.27 5.90 11.23
N PRO A 55 -2.74 7.07 11.69
CA PRO A 55 -4.11 7.17 12.20
C PRO A 55 -5.09 6.75 11.10
N SER A 56 -6.08 5.91 11.40
CA SER A 56 -7.02 5.45 10.36
C SER A 56 -7.75 6.61 9.69
N SER A 57 -7.98 7.72 10.41
CA SER A 57 -8.56 8.96 9.88
C SER A 57 -7.71 9.69 8.85
N ALA A 58 -6.41 9.37 8.75
CA ALA A 58 -5.51 9.94 7.74
C ALA A 58 -5.50 9.14 6.42
N ILE A 59 -6.20 8.01 6.35
CA ILE A 59 -6.25 7.15 5.17
C ILE A 59 -7.54 7.44 4.40
N THR A 60 -7.39 7.77 3.12
CA THR A 60 -8.52 7.88 2.19
C THR A 60 -8.50 6.66 1.28
N ALA A 61 -9.63 5.93 1.22
CA ALA A 61 -9.80 4.80 0.32
C ALA A 61 -10.59 5.23 -0.93
N SER A 62 -10.25 4.67 -2.09
CA SER A 62 -11.06 4.80 -3.30
C SER A 62 -12.41 4.10 -3.13
N ASP A 63 -13.47 4.64 -3.74
CA ASP A 63 -14.77 3.95 -3.78
C ASP A 63 -14.69 2.72 -4.70
N PRO A 64 -15.05 1.51 -4.23
CA PRO A 64 -15.12 0.33 -5.09
C PRO A 64 -16.03 0.48 -6.31
N ALA A 65 -17.07 1.33 -6.25
CA ALA A 65 -17.96 1.60 -7.38
C ALA A 65 -17.25 2.36 -8.52
N GLU A 66 -16.24 3.18 -8.21
CA GLU A 66 -15.46 3.96 -9.19
C GLU A 66 -14.31 3.15 -9.81
N LYS A 67 -14.18 1.86 -9.47
CA LYS A 67 -13.08 1.01 -9.94
C LYS A 67 -12.92 1.03 -11.46
N ALA A 68 -14.02 0.98 -12.20
CA ALA A 68 -13.99 0.97 -13.65
C ALA A 68 -13.31 2.25 -14.20
N GLU A 69 -13.72 3.42 -13.72
CA GLU A 69 -13.20 4.70 -14.19
C GLU A 69 -11.76 4.94 -13.75
N LEU A 70 -11.41 4.53 -12.53
CA LEU A 70 -10.07 4.76 -11.96
C LEU A 70 -9.00 3.83 -12.53
N PHE A 71 -9.34 2.60 -12.93
CA PHE A 71 -8.36 1.56 -13.27
C PHE A 71 -8.49 0.94 -14.67
N GLU A 72 -9.66 0.98 -15.33
CA GLU A 72 -9.84 0.43 -16.69
C GLU A 72 -9.25 1.27 -17.83
N PRO A 73 -9.08 2.61 -17.75
CA PRO A 73 -8.45 3.38 -18.83
C PRO A 73 -6.99 3.00 -19.12
N ALA A 74 -6.41 2.09 -18.33
CA ALA A 74 -5.11 1.48 -18.58
C ALA A 74 -5.18 0.21 -19.46
N GLY A 75 -6.32 -0.48 -19.54
CA GLY A 75 -6.47 -1.76 -20.24
C GLY A 75 -6.77 -1.64 -21.75
N ASP A 76 -7.56 -0.64 -22.16
CA ASP A 76 -8.08 -0.54 -23.54
C ASP A 76 -7.23 0.36 -24.48
N LYS A 77 -6.04 0.77 -24.02
CA LYS A 77 -5.14 1.64 -24.80
C LYS A 77 -4.09 0.83 -25.55
N ILE A 78 -4.59 -0.14 -26.31
CA ILE A 78 -3.83 -1.11 -27.10
C ILE A 78 -2.83 -0.40 -28.05
N TYR A 79 -3.18 0.78 -28.56
CA TYR A 79 -2.35 1.64 -29.42
C TYR A 79 -1.03 2.13 -28.78
N ARG A 80 -0.85 1.95 -27.46
CA ARG A 80 0.42 2.25 -26.76
C ARG A 80 1.40 1.09 -26.79
N HIS A 81 0.98 -0.09 -27.23
CA HIS A 81 1.85 -1.25 -27.38
C HIS A 81 2.49 -1.25 -28.79
N PRO A 82 3.83 -1.41 -28.89
CA PRO A 82 4.55 -1.39 -30.16
C PRO A 82 4.06 -2.44 -31.17
N THR A 83 3.43 -3.52 -30.68
CA THR A 83 2.91 -4.64 -31.47
C THR A 83 1.72 -4.29 -32.37
N PHE A 84 1.10 -3.11 -32.22
CA PHE A 84 -0.07 -2.71 -33.00
C PHE A 84 0.22 -1.68 -34.09
N TYR A 85 1.48 -1.30 -34.28
CA TYR A 85 1.90 -0.51 -35.45
C TYR A 85 2.33 -1.45 -36.56
N THR A 86 1.76 -1.28 -37.76
CA THR A 86 2.29 -1.91 -38.97
C THR A 86 3.58 -1.18 -39.33
N LEU A 87 4.72 -1.78 -38.99
CA LEU A 87 6.03 -1.26 -39.38
C LEU A 87 6.23 -1.47 -40.89
N PRO A 88 6.72 -0.46 -41.63
CA PRO A 88 7.16 -0.65 -43.01
C PRO A 88 8.20 -1.78 -43.10
N ASP A 89 8.20 -2.53 -44.21
CA ASP A 89 9.11 -3.67 -44.42
C ASP A 89 10.59 -3.31 -44.20
N GLU A 90 10.95 -2.06 -44.50
CA GLU A 90 12.29 -1.48 -44.37
C GLU A 90 12.85 -1.49 -42.93
N VAL A 91 11.98 -1.54 -41.93
CA VAL A 91 12.35 -1.45 -40.50
C VAL A 91 11.91 -2.68 -39.68
N ASN A 92 11.37 -3.73 -40.32
CA ASN A 92 10.80 -4.92 -39.66
C ASN A 92 11.82 -6.06 -39.45
N HIS A 93 13.12 -5.76 -39.46
CA HIS A 93 14.23 -6.73 -39.38
C HIS A 93 15.25 -6.41 -38.27
N MET A 94 14.78 -6.07 -37.06
CA MET A 94 15.63 -6.03 -35.87
C MET A 94 15.51 -7.32 -35.04
#